data_AF-A0A421BQZ8-F1
#
_entry.id   AF-A0A421BQZ8-F1
#
_cell.length_a   1.000
_cell.length_b   1.000
_cell.length_c   1.000
_cell.angle_alpha   90.00
_cell.angle_beta   90.00
_cell.angle_gamma   90.00
#
_symmetry.space_group_name_H-M   'P 1'
#
loop_
_entity.id
_entity.type
_entity.pdbx_description
1 polymer ?
#
loop_
_entity_poly.entity_id
_entity_poly.type
_entity_poly.pdbx_seq_one_letter_code
_entity_poly.pdbx_strand_id
1 'polypeptide(L)'
;MLKHRGFPGRLPGTDYHFTIRRANKEGPTKIVRRERYKDRAPADRRADAGFMAALWDYFGEEPFERGNLDAGRLSWLIGREVVAAEEPFDPASYDQLLQIDVKRAQASFPEVFSDPDAFSWDADDEEDDWA
;
A
#
# COMPACT_ATOMS: atom_id res chain seq x y z
N MET A 1 -10.35 -10.60 8.15
CA MET A 1 -9.33 -9.55 7.99
C MET A 1 -8.00 -10.05 8.52
N LEU A 2 -7.19 -10.60 7.61
CA LEU A 2 -5.79 -10.94 7.86
C LEU A 2 -4.98 -9.73 8.36
N LYS A 3 -3.99 -9.98 9.23
CA LYS A 3 -3.04 -8.98 9.70
C LYS A 3 -1.67 -9.28 9.13
N HIS A 4 -1.21 -8.45 8.20
CA HIS A 4 0.13 -8.53 7.62
C HIS A 4 1.18 -8.11 8.65
N ARG A 5 1.74 -9.08 9.38
CA ARG A 5 2.76 -8.84 10.41
C ARG A 5 4.08 -8.47 9.75
N GLY A 6 4.72 -7.39 10.20
CA GLY A 6 5.93 -6.86 9.58
C GLY A 6 5.67 -5.89 8.42
N PHE A 7 4.41 -5.72 7.99
CA PHE A 7 4.08 -4.70 7.00
C PHE A 7 4.08 -3.30 7.65
N PRO A 8 4.71 -2.28 7.05
CA PRO A 8 4.77 -0.93 7.59
C PRO A 8 3.37 -0.35 7.87
N GLY A 9 3.17 0.20 9.07
CA GLY A 9 1.85 0.72 9.47
C GLY A 9 1.46 2.04 8.79
N ARG A 10 2.45 2.84 8.39
CA ARG A 10 2.33 4.19 7.83
C ARG A 10 3.60 4.57 7.07
N LEU A 11 3.54 5.64 6.30
CA LEU A 11 4.73 6.32 5.80
C LEU A 11 5.48 7.00 6.97
N PRO A 12 6.78 6.73 7.18
CA PRO A 12 7.57 7.31 8.28
C PRO A 12 7.49 8.83 8.33
N GLY A 13 7.44 9.38 9.55
CA GLY A 13 7.36 10.83 9.78
C GLY A 13 6.05 11.50 9.34
N THR A 14 5.00 10.73 9.01
CA THR A 14 3.71 11.29 8.56
C THR A 14 2.50 10.55 9.15
N ASP A 15 1.30 11.09 8.93
CA ASP A 15 0.02 10.47 9.28
C ASP A 15 -0.58 9.64 8.13
N TYR A 16 0.18 9.38 7.06
CA TYR A 16 -0.28 8.54 5.96
C TYR A 16 -0.24 7.06 6.34
N HIS A 17 -1.33 6.57 6.91
CA HIS A 17 -1.48 5.16 7.27
C HIS A 17 -1.62 4.24 6.06
N PHE A 18 -0.99 3.08 6.15
CA PHE A 18 -1.04 2.03 5.14
C PHE A 18 -1.89 0.83 5.57
N THR A 19 -2.12 0.66 6.87
CA THR A 19 -2.96 -0.42 7.41
C THR A 19 -4.00 0.06 8.42
N ILE A 20 -5.08 -0.71 8.55
CA ILE A 20 -6.12 -0.50 9.53
C ILE A 20 -5.94 -1.38 10.77
N ARG A 21 -6.07 -0.77 11.95
CA ARG A 21 -5.89 -1.46 13.24
C ARG A 21 -7.04 -2.40 13.58
N ARG A 22 -8.26 -2.10 13.13
CA ARG A 22 -9.47 -2.90 13.39
C ARG A 22 -10.30 -3.06 12.12
N ALA A 23 -10.99 -4.18 11.99
CA ALA A 23 -12.00 -4.34 10.96
C ALA A 23 -13.17 -3.38 11.24
N ASN A 24 -13.74 -2.81 10.18
CA ASN A 24 -14.96 -2.01 10.28
C ASN A 24 -16.19 -2.91 10.56
N LYS A 25 -17.09 -2.45 11.44
CA LYS A 25 -18.31 -3.16 11.86
C LYS A 25 -19.31 -3.34 10.71
N GLU A 26 -19.33 -2.38 9.79
CA GLU A 26 -20.22 -2.39 8.61
C GLU A 26 -19.62 -3.16 7.42
N GLY A 27 -18.47 -3.83 7.63
CA GLY A 27 -17.73 -4.52 6.58
C GLY A 27 -16.60 -3.69 5.96
N PRO A 28 -15.79 -4.31 5.10
CA PRO A 28 -14.63 -3.66 4.48
C PRO A 28 -15.01 -2.38 3.73
N THR A 29 -14.25 -1.31 3.94
CA THR A 29 -14.40 -0.09 3.14
C THR A 29 -14.18 -0.44 1.67
N LYS A 30 -15.12 -0.05 0.80
CA LYS A 30 -15.04 -0.36 -0.63
C LYS A 30 -13.79 0.27 -1.25
N ILE A 31 -13.00 -0.54 -1.95
CA ILE A 31 -11.90 -0.06 -2.78
C ILE A 31 -12.49 0.57 -4.05
N VAL A 32 -12.14 1.83 -4.32
CA VAL A 32 -12.65 2.57 -5.49
C VAL A 32 -11.47 3.06 -6.29
N ARG A 33 -11.45 2.77 -7.60
CA ARG A 33 -10.41 3.27 -8.49
C ARG A 33 -10.45 4.80 -8.56
N ARG A 34 -9.35 5.45 -8.18
CA ARG A 34 -9.21 6.91 -8.25
C ARG A 34 -8.36 7.34 -9.44
N GLU A 35 -8.70 8.47 -10.05
CA GLU A 35 -7.91 9.10 -11.12
C GLU A 35 -6.77 9.94 -10.53
N ARG A 36 -5.55 9.81 -11.09
CA ARG A 36 -4.37 10.57 -10.66
C ARG A 36 -4.16 11.72 -11.64
N TYR A 37 -4.62 12.92 -11.27
CA TYR A 37 -4.37 14.14 -12.02
C TYR A 37 -3.03 14.78 -11.66
N LYS A 38 -2.51 15.65 -12.55
CA LYS A 38 -1.17 16.24 -12.46
C LYS A 38 -0.99 17.20 -11.28
N ASP A 39 -2.08 17.82 -10.83
CA ASP A 39 -2.16 18.82 -9.76
C ASP A 39 -2.18 18.21 -8.35
N ARG A 40 -2.04 16.89 -8.23
CA ARG A 40 -2.00 16.22 -6.93
C ARG A 40 -0.87 16.73 -6.04
N ALA A 41 -1.22 16.92 -4.76
CA ALA A 41 -0.29 17.37 -3.74
C ALA A 41 0.96 16.46 -3.71
N PRO A 42 2.18 17.04 -3.61
CA PRO A 42 3.42 16.25 -3.54
C PRO A 42 3.42 15.22 -2.41
N ALA A 43 2.84 15.57 -1.24
CA ALA A 43 2.75 14.68 -0.09
C ALA A 43 1.92 13.42 -0.39
N ASP A 44 0.76 13.58 -1.05
CA ASP A 44 -0.06 12.43 -1.44
C ASP A 44 0.67 11.56 -2.48
N ARG A 45 1.40 12.17 -3.41
CA ARG A 45 2.17 11.41 -4.42
C ARG A 45 3.28 10.60 -3.75
N ARG A 46 3.98 11.18 -2.77
CA ARG A 46 4.98 10.48 -1.95
C ARG A 46 4.35 9.34 -1.15
N ALA A 47 3.14 9.53 -0.61
CA ALA A 47 2.43 8.48 0.11
C ALA A 47 2.04 7.30 -0.78
N ASP A 48 1.65 7.54 -2.04
CA ASP A 48 1.38 6.45 -2.99
C ASP A 48 2.66 5.69 -3.35
N ALA A 49 3.76 6.41 -3.57
CA ALA A 49 5.07 5.79 -3.86
C ALA A 49 5.55 4.95 -2.68
N GLY A 50 5.47 5.49 -1.45
CA GLY A 50 5.83 4.74 -0.24
C GLY A 50 4.92 3.54 0.00
N PHE A 51 3.62 3.66 -0.27
CA PHE A 51 2.72 2.51 -0.16
C PHE A 51 3.07 1.43 -1.19
N MET A 52 3.43 1.81 -2.42
CA MET A 52 3.90 0.89 -3.44
C MET A 52 5.22 0.21 -3.04
N ALA A 53 6.17 0.94 -2.45
CA ALA A 53 7.40 0.37 -1.90
C ALA A 53 7.10 -0.66 -0.82
N ALA A 54 6.27 -0.32 0.17
CA ALA A 54 5.90 -1.26 1.23
C ALA A 54 5.21 -2.53 0.69
N LEU A 55 4.36 -2.39 -0.35
CA LEU A 55 3.77 -3.55 -1.02
C LEU A 55 4.82 -4.41 -1.73
N TRP A 56 5.75 -3.78 -2.45
CA TRP A 56 6.81 -4.47 -3.17
C TRP A 56 7.76 -5.20 -2.24
N ASP A 57 8.24 -4.54 -1.19
CA ASP A 57 9.19 -5.11 -0.23
C ASP A 57 8.59 -6.31 0.53
N TYR A 58 7.28 -6.25 0.81
CA TYR A 58 6.60 -7.27 1.62
C TYR A 58 6.05 -8.43 0.79
N PHE A 59 5.43 -8.16 -0.36
CA PHE A 59 4.74 -9.18 -1.18
C PHE A 59 5.49 -9.55 -2.46
N GLY A 60 6.30 -8.64 -3.02
CA GLY A 60 6.97 -8.85 -4.30
C GLY A 60 5.99 -9.10 -5.44
N GLU A 61 6.22 -10.15 -6.22
CA GLU A 61 5.37 -10.52 -7.37
C GLU A 61 4.21 -11.46 -7.00
N GLU A 62 4.20 -11.97 -5.77
CA GLU A 62 3.25 -12.98 -5.33
C GLU A 62 1.87 -12.38 -5.08
N PRO A 63 0.77 -13.11 -5.38
CA PRO A 63 -0.56 -12.72 -4.95
C PRO A 63 -0.69 -12.64 -3.43
N PHE A 64 -1.47 -11.67 -2.94
CA PHE A 64 -1.68 -11.45 -1.52
C PHE A 64 -3.14 -11.10 -1.20
N GLU A 65 -3.59 -11.49 -0.01
CA GLU A 65 -4.89 -11.05 0.50
C GLU A 65 -4.84 -9.57 0.86
N ARG A 66 -5.91 -8.84 0.52
CA ARG A 66 -6.07 -7.44 0.94
C ARG A 66 -5.87 -7.26 2.45
N GLY A 67 -6.42 -8.14 3.28
CA GLY A 67 -6.21 -8.15 4.73
C GLY A 67 -6.47 -6.79 5.38
N ASN A 68 -5.50 -6.31 6.16
CA ASN A 68 -5.57 -5.03 6.86
C ASN A 68 -5.02 -3.84 6.07
N LEU A 69 -4.76 -3.97 4.78
CA LEU A 69 -4.31 -2.85 3.95
C LEU A 69 -5.41 -1.78 3.85
N ASP A 70 -5.02 -0.51 3.94
CA ASP A 70 -5.93 0.62 3.90
C ASP A 70 -6.59 0.74 2.53
N ALA A 71 -7.92 0.77 2.52
CA ALA A 71 -8.71 0.89 1.29
C ALA A 71 -8.47 2.23 0.60
N GLY A 72 -8.23 3.29 1.37
CA GLY A 72 -7.97 4.63 0.87
C GLY A 72 -6.66 4.71 0.09
N ARG A 73 -5.61 4.00 0.52
CA ARG A 73 -4.35 3.84 -0.22
C ARG A 73 -4.49 2.90 -1.41
N LEU A 74 -5.10 1.73 -1.24
CA LEU A 74 -5.34 0.78 -2.34
C LEU A 74 -6.16 1.40 -3.49
N SER A 75 -7.10 2.28 -3.17
CA SER A 75 -7.91 3.03 -4.15
C SER A 75 -7.09 3.85 -5.16
N TRP A 76 -5.85 4.23 -4.80
CA TRP A 76 -4.95 4.96 -5.69
C TRP A 76 -4.10 4.06 -6.59
N LEU A 77 -3.97 2.78 -6.29
CA LEU A 77 -3.14 1.83 -7.07
C LEU A 77 -3.99 0.81 -7.85
N ILE A 78 -5.22 0.54 -7.39
CA ILE A 78 -6.09 -0.47 -7.97
C ILE A 78 -6.44 -0.17 -9.45
N GLY A 79 -6.44 -1.22 -10.28
CA GLY A 79 -6.70 -1.13 -11.72
C GLY A 79 -5.57 -0.46 -12.51
N ARG A 80 -4.39 -0.30 -11.90
CA ARG A 80 -3.15 0.14 -12.53
C ARG A 80 -2.01 -0.74 -12.04
N GLU A 81 -1.40 -0.38 -10.92
CA GLU A 81 -0.23 -1.08 -10.36
C GLU A 81 -0.64 -2.26 -9.48
N VAL A 82 -1.83 -2.23 -8.90
CA VAL A 82 -2.43 -3.37 -8.20
C VAL A 82 -3.65 -3.83 -8.98
N VAL A 83 -3.74 -5.12 -9.23
CA VAL A 83 -4.83 -5.78 -9.95
C VAL A 83 -5.42 -6.90 -9.10
N ALA A 84 -6.62 -7.37 -9.45
CA ALA A 84 -7.19 -8.54 -8.81
C ALA A 84 -6.43 -9.79 -9.30
N ALA A 85 -6.04 -10.66 -8.37
CA ALA A 85 -5.41 -11.94 -8.70
C ALA A 85 -6.44 -13.04 -8.99
N GLU A 86 -7.71 -12.80 -8.65
CA GLU A 86 -8.84 -13.70 -8.86
C GLU A 86 -10.04 -12.94 -9.44
N GLU A 87 -10.88 -13.64 -10.20
CA GLU A 87 -12.14 -13.13 -10.73
C GLU A 87 -13.32 -13.90 -10.12
N PRO A 88 -14.40 -13.21 -9.67
CA PRO A 88 -14.64 -11.77 -9.77
C PRO A 88 -13.91 -10.93 -8.70
N PHE A 89 -13.57 -9.68 -9.03
CA PHE A 89 -13.05 -8.71 -8.05
C PHE A 89 -14.16 -8.20 -7.13
N ASP A 90 -14.06 -8.49 -5.83
CA ASP A 90 -14.88 -7.91 -4.78
C ASP A 90 -14.15 -6.74 -4.07
N PRO A 91 -14.50 -5.47 -4.37
CA PRO A 91 -13.89 -4.30 -3.75
C PRO A 91 -14.21 -4.16 -2.25
N ALA A 92 -15.20 -4.89 -1.73
CA ALA A 92 -15.67 -4.85 -0.35
C ALA A 92 -15.39 -6.15 0.41
N SER A 93 -14.40 -6.94 0.00
CA SER A 93 -13.90 -8.10 0.74
C SER A 93 -12.55 -7.81 1.41
N TYR A 94 -12.31 -8.34 2.61
CA TYR A 94 -10.97 -8.36 3.24
C TYR A 94 -10.10 -9.48 2.71
N ASP A 95 -10.71 -10.51 2.16
CA ASP A 95 -10.05 -11.75 1.76
C ASP A 95 -9.78 -11.74 0.24
N GLN A 96 -10.12 -10.65 -0.45
CA GLN A 96 -9.85 -10.44 -1.88
C GLN A 96 -8.37 -10.60 -2.17
N LEU A 97 -8.04 -11.50 -3.10
CA LEU A 97 -6.67 -11.64 -3.60
C LEU A 97 -6.32 -10.54 -4.61
N LEU A 98 -5.19 -9.90 -4.38
CA LEU A 98 -4.61 -8.82 -5.16
C LEU A 98 -3.20 -9.23 -5.60
N GLN A 99 -2.72 -8.63 -6.69
CA GLN A 99 -1.36 -8.82 -7.18
C GLN A 99 -0.81 -7.50 -7.73
N ILE A 100 0.51 -7.32 -7.64
CA ILE A 100 1.21 -6.20 -8.25
C ILE A 100 1.43 -6.48 -9.74
N ASP A 101 0.93 -5.60 -10.62
CA ASP A 101 1.38 -5.55 -12.01
C ASP A 101 2.75 -4.88 -12.04
N VAL A 102 3.80 -5.71 -11.96
CA VAL A 102 5.21 -5.28 -11.85
C VAL A 102 5.59 -4.31 -12.96
N LYS A 103 5.15 -4.56 -14.19
CA LYS A 103 5.49 -3.71 -15.34
C LYS A 103 4.87 -2.32 -15.20
N ARG A 104 3.62 -2.25 -14.75
CA ARG A 104 2.94 -0.97 -14.48
C ARG A 104 3.52 -0.26 -13.26
N ALA A 105 3.84 -0.99 -12.21
CA ALA A 105 4.45 -0.44 -11.00
C ALA A 105 5.81 0.19 -11.31
N GLN A 106 6.69 -0.51 -12.03
CA GLN A 106 8.00 0.00 -12.46
C GLN A 106 7.90 1.26 -13.33
N ALA A 107 6.91 1.30 -14.23
CA ALA A 107 6.70 2.48 -15.08
C ALA A 107 6.13 3.68 -14.33
N SER A 108 5.26 3.44 -13.33
CA SER A 108 4.59 4.49 -12.55
C SER A 108 5.43 5.03 -11.40
N PHE A 109 6.27 4.19 -10.80
CA PHE A 109 7.06 4.49 -9.60
C PHE A 109 8.50 3.97 -9.76
N PRO A 110 9.26 4.44 -10.76
CA PRO A 110 10.62 3.95 -11.01
C PRO A 110 11.52 4.08 -9.77
N GLU A 111 11.31 5.10 -8.94
CA GLU A 111 12.05 5.34 -7.70
C GLU A 111 11.99 4.17 -6.71
N VAL A 112 10.86 3.45 -6.65
CA VAL A 112 10.65 2.31 -5.75
C VAL A 112 11.53 1.12 -6.14
N PHE A 113 11.80 0.97 -7.43
CA PHE A 113 12.55 -0.18 -7.96
C PHE A 113 14.02 0.13 -8.18
N SER A 114 14.39 1.41 -8.30
CA SER A 114 15.79 1.83 -8.50
C SER A 114 16.59 1.92 -7.21
N ASP A 115 15.93 2.21 -6.10
CA ASP A 115 16.56 2.42 -4.81
C ASP A 115 15.73 1.72 -3.71
N PRO A 116 16.16 0.54 -3.24
CA PRO A 116 15.46 -0.21 -2.19
C PRO A 116 15.36 0.55 -0.87
N ASP A 117 16.30 1.46 -0.62
CA ASP A 117 16.40 2.22 0.63
C ASP A 117 15.67 3.57 0.54
N ALA A 118 14.98 3.86 -0.59
CA ALA A 118 14.23 5.10 -0.79
C ALA A 118 13.16 5.34 0.29
N PHE A 119 12.69 4.26 0.92
CA PHE A 119 11.79 4.27 2.06
C PHE A 119 12.32 3.34 3.15
N SER A 120 13.17 3.85 4.04
CA SER A 120 13.57 3.11 5.25
C SER A 120 12.39 2.99 6.21
N TRP A 121 11.97 1.75 6.48
CA TRP A 121 10.86 1.42 7.39
C TRP A 121 11.32 1.27 8.84
N ASP A 122 12.62 1.06 9.06
CA ASP A 122 13.25 0.78 10.36
C ASP A 122 13.67 2.06 11.12
N ALA A 123 13.55 3.24 10.50
CA ALA A 123 13.99 4.50 11.08
C ALA A 123 13.16 4.99 12.29
N ASP A 124 12.11 4.27 12.71
CA ASP A 124 11.31 4.58 13.90
C ASP A 124 11.83 3.84 15.18
N ASP A 125 12.85 2.97 15.10
CA ASP A 125 13.34 2.17 16.26
C ASP A 125 14.70 2.62 16.85
N GLU A 126 15.35 3.66 16.29
CA GLU A 126 16.66 4.17 16.76
C GLU A 126 16.61 5.51 17.52
N GLU A 127 15.43 5.99 17.94
CA GLU A 127 15.29 7.26 18.67
C GLU A 127 14.67 7.11 20.08
N ASP A 128 15.15 6.16 20.89
CA ASP A 128 14.87 6.11 22.34
C ASP A 128 16.05 5.51 23.17
N ASP A 129 17.29 5.89 22.85
CA ASP A 129 18.46 5.71 23.75
C ASP A 129 19.14 7.05 24.06
N TRP A 130 18.33 8.04 24.45
CA TRP A 130 18.83 9.27 25.10
C TRP A 130 18.46 9.25 26.59
N ALA A 131 19.39 8.67 27.36
CA ALA A 131 19.83 8.98 28.74
C ALA A 131 18.79 9.24 29.85
#